data_AF-A0A838JIG1-F1
#
_entry.id   AF-A0A838JIG1-F1
#
_cell.length_a   1.000
_cell.length_b   1.000
_cell.length_c   1.000
_cell.angle_alpha   90.00
_cell.angle_beta   90.00
_cell.angle_gamma   90.00
#
_symmetry.space_group_name_H-M   'P 1'
#
loop_
_entity.id
_entity.type
_entity.pdbx_description
1 polymer ?
#
loop_
_entity_poly.entity_id
_entity_poly.type
_entity_poly.pdbx_seq_one_letter_code
_entity_poly.pdbx_strand_id
1 'polypeptide(L)'
;MLQEIQESPNWSARIEALLQEVATFSDPQAQAVTEELLQTLLAMYGEGLTRMLEITAEHEVVGETIIDEYANDELVNSLLLLHGLHPIDVETRITQALESVRPYLKSHGGNVELLRVRDNVAYLRLQGSCNGCPSSSVTLKLAIEEAINKAAPDLESLQVDGVTTPPRPINVTPLRKGKGEGSSESTNKVIIWNIISGLDTLADGGLVAKTVQQTALVFCRVGETYYAYRNRCRNCSAPLDQGRLELVALVCGACGKQYDVTRAGRCLDTPNLFLEPIPLLVKDGQIKVSLPTSNPDADATSVQVAR
;
A
#
# COMPACT_ATOMS: atom_id res chain seq x y z
N MET A 1 -18.92 16.13 -32.03
CA MET A 1 -19.33 16.75 -30.74
C MET A 1 -18.67 15.93 -29.65
N LEU A 2 -17.36 16.13 -29.47
CA LEU A 2 -16.59 15.53 -28.39
C LEU A 2 -16.64 16.56 -27.27
N GLN A 3 -17.35 16.24 -26.19
CA GLN A 3 -17.44 17.09 -25.02
C GLN A 3 -16.05 17.22 -24.39
N GLU A 4 -15.69 18.48 -24.15
CA GLU A 4 -14.53 18.91 -23.40
C GLU A 4 -14.50 18.19 -22.04
N ILE A 5 -13.42 17.47 -21.76
CA ILE A 5 -13.09 17.02 -20.41
C ILE A 5 -12.72 18.30 -19.66
N GLN A 6 -13.70 18.86 -18.96
CA GLN A 6 -13.54 20.03 -18.13
C GLN A 6 -12.59 19.64 -16.98
N GLU A 7 -11.36 20.13 -17.02
CA GLU A 7 -10.37 19.96 -15.95
C GLU A 7 -11.03 20.31 -14.61
N SER A 8 -11.21 19.31 -13.75
CA SER A 8 -11.76 19.52 -12.42
C SER A 8 -10.81 20.44 -11.65
N PRO A 9 -11.26 21.56 -11.07
CA PRO A 9 -10.40 22.40 -10.26
C PRO A 9 -9.80 21.55 -9.14
N ASN A 10 -8.48 21.66 -8.92
CA ASN A 10 -7.82 20.97 -7.82
C ASN A 10 -8.20 21.66 -6.48
N TRP A 11 -9.42 21.38 -6.02
CA TRP A 11 -10.00 21.98 -4.82
C TRP A 11 -9.18 21.68 -3.58
N SER A 12 -8.57 20.49 -3.48
CA SER A 12 -7.71 20.13 -2.35
C SER A 12 -6.47 21.02 -2.27
N ALA A 13 -5.76 21.22 -3.38
CA ALA A 13 -4.59 22.10 -3.42
C ALA A 13 -4.96 23.56 -3.10
N ARG A 14 -6.15 24.02 -3.55
CA ARG A 14 -6.61 25.37 -3.24
C ARG A 14 -6.99 25.54 -1.77
N ILE A 15 -7.69 24.57 -1.19
CA ILE A 15 -8.05 24.56 0.23
C ILE A 15 -6.78 24.54 1.09
N GLU A 16 -5.80 23.70 0.75
CA GLU A 16 -4.53 23.63 1.48
C GLU A 16 -3.77 24.96 1.44
N ALA A 17 -3.67 25.59 0.28
CA ALA A 17 -3.04 26.91 0.14
C ALA A 17 -3.74 27.98 0.99
N LEU A 18 -5.08 27.99 1.02
CA LEU A 18 -5.85 28.93 1.83
C LEU A 18 -5.68 28.65 3.33
N LEU A 19 -5.65 27.39 3.75
CA LEU A 19 -5.40 27.02 5.15
C LEU A 19 -3.99 27.44 5.59
N GLN A 20 -2.98 27.28 4.73
CA GLN A 20 -1.63 27.77 4.99
C GLN A 20 -1.60 29.30 5.11
N GLU A 21 -2.31 30.01 4.24
CA GLU A 21 -2.42 31.47 4.30
C GLU A 21 -3.07 31.93 5.61
N VAL A 22 -4.18 31.32 6.02
CA VAL A 22 -4.85 31.60 7.31
C VAL A 22 -3.90 31.35 8.49
N ALA A 23 -3.08 30.31 8.43
CA ALA A 23 -2.10 30.02 9.48
C ALA A 23 -0.98 31.07 9.60
N THR A 24 -0.78 31.92 8.58
CA THR A 24 0.18 33.04 8.62
C THR A 24 -0.40 34.33 9.22
N PHE A 25 -1.69 34.36 9.54
CA PHE A 25 -2.33 35.56 10.08
C PHE A 25 -1.67 35.96 11.41
N SER A 26 -1.29 37.23 11.50
CA SER A 26 -0.68 37.78 12.72
C SER A 26 -1.71 38.13 13.79
N ASP A 27 -2.99 38.25 13.42
CA ASP A 27 -4.11 38.54 14.32
C ASP A 27 -4.76 37.24 14.81
N PRO A 28 -4.64 36.90 16.11
CA PRO A 28 -5.26 35.70 16.69
C PRO A 28 -6.79 35.70 16.58
N GLN A 29 -7.43 36.86 16.55
CA GLN A 29 -8.89 36.96 16.46
C GLN A 29 -9.36 36.60 15.04
N ALA A 30 -8.70 37.10 14.01
CA ALA A 30 -9.00 36.74 12.62
C ALA A 30 -8.81 35.23 12.37
N GLN A 31 -7.77 34.64 12.95
CA GLN A 31 -7.53 33.20 12.87
C GLN A 31 -8.67 32.40 13.54
N ALA A 32 -9.04 32.76 14.77
CA ALA A 32 -10.10 32.08 15.51
C ALA A 32 -11.47 32.16 14.82
N VAL A 33 -11.85 33.34 14.30
CA VAL A 33 -13.12 33.50 13.56
C VAL A 33 -13.13 32.68 12.28
N THR A 34 -11.98 32.58 11.59
CA THR A 34 -11.88 31.76 10.37
C THR A 34 -12.01 30.28 10.68
N GLU A 35 -11.37 29.80 11.75
CA GLU A 35 -11.53 28.42 12.23
C GLU A 35 -12.97 28.11 12.63
N GLU A 36 -13.62 29.00 13.39
CA GLU A 36 -15.02 28.85 13.79
C GLU A 36 -15.96 28.80 12.58
N LEU A 37 -15.74 29.65 11.57
CA LEU A 37 -16.49 29.63 10.32
C LEU A 37 -16.34 28.29 9.59
N LEU A 38 -15.11 27.78 9.44
CA LEU A 38 -14.86 26.50 8.78
C LEU A 38 -15.50 25.34 9.53
N GLN A 39 -15.34 25.30 10.87
CA GLN A 39 -15.97 24.27 11.71
C GLN A 39 -17.49 24.29 11.59
N THR A 40 -18.09 25.48 11.61
CA THR A 40 -19.54 25.67 11.48
C THR A 40 -20.05 25.21 10.12
N LEU A 41 -19.35 25.56 9.04
CA LEU A 41 -19.69 25.12 7.68
C LEU A 41 -19.60 23.59 7.55
N LEU A 42 -18.51 22.99 8.03
CA LEU A 42 -18.31 21.54 7.98
C LEU A 42 -19.36 20.80 8.83
N ALA A 43 -19.73 21.34 10.00
CA ALA A 43 -20.80 20.78 10.81
C ALA A 43 -22.15 20.83 10.07
N MET A 44 -22.51 21.98 9.50
CA MET A 44 -23.74 22.16 8.74
C MET A 44 -23.81 21.22 7.51
N TYR A 45 -22.71 21.07 6.77
CA TYR A 45 -22.66 20.13 5.64
C TYR A 45 -22.76 18.67 6.11
N GLY A 46 -22.13 18.33 7.24
CA GLY A 46 -22.25 17.01 7.86
C GLY A 46 -23.69 16.67 8.24
N GLU A 47 -24.42 17.60 8.85
CA GLU A 47 -25.85 17.44 9.17
C GLU A 47 -26.69 17.23 7.90
N GLY A 48 -26.44 18.02 6.85
CA GLY A 48 -27.11 17.87 5.56
C GLY A 48 -26.87 16.50 4.91
N LEU A 49 -25.61 16.07 4.85
CA LEU A 49 -25.23 14.76 4.30
C LEU A 49 -25.81 13.60 5.12
N THR A 50 -25.80 13.71 6.44
CA THR A 50 -26.45 12.74 7.34
C THR A 50 -27.93 12.60 6.98
N ARG A 51 -28.63 13.74 6.86
CA ARG A 51 -30.05 13.73 6.51
C ARG A 51 -30.32 13.15 5.12
N MET A 52 -29.44 13.42 4.16
CA MET A 52 -29.54 12.80 2.82
C MET A 52 -29.40 11.28 2.89
N LEU A 53 -28.43 10.77 3.65
CA LEU A 53 -28.25 9.33 3.84
C LEU A 53 -29.46 8.68 4.55
N GLU A 54 -30.02 9.33 5.57
CA GLU A 54 -31.23 8.85 6.25
C GLU A 54 -32.41 8.73 5.28
N ILE A 55 -32.68 9.78 4.49
CA ILE A 55 -33.76 9.78 3.49
C ILE A 55 -33.53 8.67 2.46
N THR A 56 -32.28 8.46 2.03
CA THR A 56 -31.94 7.37 1.10
C THR A 56 -32.20 6.00 1.76
N ALA A 57 -31.77 5.80 3.01
CA ALA A 57 -31.96 4.56 3.75
C ALA A 57 -33.43 4.22 4.01
N GLU A 58 -34.33 5.20 4.08
CA GLU A 58 -35.78 4.99 4.19
C GLU A 58 -36.37 4.23 2.98
N HIS A 59 -35.65 4.13 1.84
CA HIS A 59 -36.12 3.50 0.61
C HIS A 59 -35.71 2.01 0.45
N GLU A 60 -35.62 1.27 1.57
CA GLU A 60 -35.29 -0.17 1.64
C GLU A 60 -34.15 -0.58 0.68
N VAL A 61 -34.38 -1.59 -0.18
CA VAL A 61 -33.37 -2.19 -1.08
C VAL A 61 -32.80 -1.18 -2.08
N VAL A 62 -33.60 -0.24 -2.55
CA VAL A 62 -33.14 0.80 -3.49
C VAL A 62 -32.21 1.78 -2.78
N GLY A 63 -32.53 2.11 -1.53
CA GLY A 63 -31.71 2.95 -0.66
C GLY A 63 -30.33 2.36 -0.41
N GLU A 64 -30.26 1.09 -0.03
CA GLU A 64 -28.99 0.39 0.19
C GLU A 64 -28.10 0.40 -1.06
N THR A 65 -28.68 0.15 -2.23
CA THR A 65 -27.94 0.16 -3.51
C THR A 65 -27.33 1.55 -3.80
N ILE A 66 -28.07 2.63 -3.53
CA ILE A 66 -27.58 4.00 -3.74
C ILE A 66 -26.46 4.35 -2.75
N ILE A 67 -26.60 3.91 -1.49
CA ILE A 67 -25.56 4.13 -0.47
C ILE A 67 -24.26 3.41 -0.85
N ASP A 68 -24.37 2.20 -1.41
CA ASP A 68 -23.22 1.48 -1.96
C ASP A 68 -22.61 2.23 -3.16
N GLU A 69 -23.41 2.81 -4.05
CA GLU A 69 -22.92 3.65 -5.15
C GLU A 69 -22.17 4.89 -4.62
N TYR A 70 -22.67 5.53 -3.55
CA TYR A 70 -21.99 6.65 -2.91
C TYR A 70 -20.63 6.26 -2.32
N ALA A 71 -20.51 5.08 -1.71
CA ALA A 71 -19.23 4.58 -1.20
C ALA A 71 -18.23 4.23 -2.32
N ASN A 72 -18.71 3.93 -3.52
CA ASN A 72 -17.88 3.58 -4.67
C ASN A 72 -17.52 4.77 -5.56
N ASP A 73 -18.23 5.90 -5.47
CA ASP A 73 -17.88 7.14 -6.15
C ASP A 73 -16.73 7.87 -5.43
N GLU A 74 -15.70 8.30 -6.17
CA GLU A 74 -14.48 8.87 -5.60
C GLU A 74 -14.73 10.16 -4.80
N LEU A 75 -15.55 11.06 -5.33
CA LEU A 75 -15.81 12.36 -4.72
C LEU A 75 -16.77 12.22 -3.54
N VAL A 76 -17.87 11.47 -3.71
CA VAL A 76 -18.87 11.28 -2.66
C VAL A 76 -18.26 10.50 -1.50
N ASN A 77 -17.52 9.41 -1.76
CA ASN A 77 -16.81 8.66 -0.73
C ASN A 77 -15.87 9.57 0.10
N SER A 78 -15.11 10.45 -0.57
CA SER A 78 -14.20 11.39 0.10
C SER A 78 -14.95 12.35 1.04
N LEU A 79 -16.14 12.82 0.65
CA LEU A 79 -16.99 13.66 1.50
C LEU A 79 -17.57 12.86 2.67
N LEU A 80 -18.02 11.63 2.44
CA LEU A 80 -18.53 10.77 3.50
C LEU A 80 -17.46 10.48 4.55
N LEU A 81 -16.23 10.18 4.12
CA LEU A 81 -15.09 9.97 5.01
C LEU A 81 -14.74 11.22 5.81
N LEU A 82 -14.71 12.39 5.17
CA LEU A 82 -14.44 13.67 5.84
C LEU A 82 -15.44 13.95 6.98
N HIS A 83 -16.69 13.54 6.81
CA HIS A 83 -17.76 13.74 7.79
C HIS A 83 -18.00 12.53 8.71
N GLY A 84 -17.21 11.45 8.60
CA GLY A 84 -17.40 10.24 9.42
C GLY A 84 -18.70 9.47 9.12
N LEU A 85 -19.21 9.60 7.90
CA LEU A 85 -20.49 9.05 7.43
C LEU A 85 -20.32 7.85 6.47
N HIS A 86 -19.12 7.29 6.38
CA HIS A 86 -18.87 6.13 5.52
C HIS A 86 -19.74 4.94 5.97
N PRO A 87 -20.48 4.26 5.07
CA PRO A 87 -21.42 3.21 5.45
C PRO A 87 -20.73 1.95 6.01
N ILE A 88 -19.48 1.71 5.59
CA ILE A 88 -18.62 0.65 6.13
C ILE A 88 -17.71 1.24 7.20
N ASP A 89 -17.74 0.68 8.41
CA ASP A 89 -16.88 1.11 9.51
C ASP A 89 -15.39 0.89 9.19
N VAL A 90 -14.53 1.64 9.89
CA VAL A 90 -13.07 1.61 9.71
C VAL A 90 -12.49 0.20 9.91
N GLU A 91 -12.99 -0.55 10.90
CA GLU A 91 -12.45 -1.88 11.24
C GLU A 91 -12.75 -2.89 10.12
N THR A 92 -13.97 -2.86 9.59
CA THR A 92 -14.38 -3.67 8.43
C THR A 92 -13.57 -3.30 7.19
N ARG A 93 -13.38 -2.00 6.91
CA ARG A 93 -12.55 -1.55 5.78
C ARG A 93 -11.10 -1.99 5.89
N ILE A 94 -10.50 -1.90 7.08
CA ILE A 94 -9.16 -2.42 7.34
C ILE A 94 -9.12 -3.93 7.14
N THR A 95 -10.10 -4.66 7.67
CA THR A 95 -10.17 -6.13 7.55
C THR A 95 -10.23 -6.55 6.08
N GLN A 96 -11.06 -5.89 5.27
CA GLN A 96 -11.15 -6.12 3.83
C GLN A 96 -9.83 -5.81 3.12
N ALA A 97 -9.17 -4.70 3.47
CA ALA A 97 -7.87 -4.33 2.94
C ALA A 97 -6.80 -5.41 3.27
N LEU A 98 -6.77 -5.87 4.52
CA LEU A 98 -5.87 -6.94 4.95
C LEU A 98 -6.15 -8.25 4.21
N GLU A 99 -7.41 -8.62 4.00
CA GLU A 99 -7.78 -9.81 3.25
C GLU A 99 -7.33 -9.73 1.78
N SER A 100 -7.36 -8.54 1.18
CA SER A 100 -6.85 -8.33 -0.19
C SER A 100 -5.34 -8.56 -0.33
N VAL A 101 -4.55 -8.32 0.73
CA VAL A 101 -3.09 -8.52 0.72
C VAL A 101 -2.65 -9.86 1.31
N ARG A 102 -3.54 -10.59 1.99
CA ARG A 102 -3.22 -11.88 2.61
C ARG A 102 -2.68 -12.95 1.66
N PRO A 103 -3.20 -13.13 0.43
CA PRO A 103 -2.60 -14.05 -0.53
C PRO A 103 -1.11 -13.75 -0.75
N TYR A 104 -0.79 -12.47 -0.90
CA TYR A 104 0.59 -11.99 -1.05
C TYR A 104 1.43 -12.24 0.22
N LEU A 105 0.91 -11.93 1.41
CA LEU A 105 1.63 -12.19 2.66
C LEU A 105 1.94 -13.68 2.85
N LYS A 106 0.93 -14.54 2.63
CA LYS A 106 1.07 -16.00 2.73
C LYS A 106 2.10 -16.54 1.74
N SER A 107 2.17 -15.97 0.54
CA SER A 107 3.16 -16.31 -0.50
C SER A 107 4.61 -16.09 -0.03
N HIS A 108 4.80 -15.17 0.92
CA HIS A 108 6.08 -14.88 1.55
C HIS A 108 6.29 -15.55 2.91
N GLY A 109 5.45 -16.54 3.26
CA GLY A 109 5.49 -17.24 4.56
C GLY A 109 5.01 -16.39 5.74
N GLY A 110 4.32 -15.28 5.43
CA GLY A 110 3.85 -14.29 6.38
C GLY A 110 2.33 -14.26 6.51
N ASN A 111 1.85 -13.55 7.54
CA ASN A 111 0.44 -13.19 7.66
C ASN A 111 0.31 -11.93 8.53
N VAL A 112 -0.88 -11.32 8.53
CA VAL A 112 -1.22 -10.18 9.37
C VAL A 112 -2.58 -10.38 10.02
N GLU A 113 -2.65 -9.97 11.29
CA GLU A 113 -3.84 -10.00 12.12
C GLU A 113 -4.12 -8.59 12.63
N LEU A 114 -5.36 -8.12 12.47
CA LEU A 114 -5.84 -6.92 13.13
C LEU A 114 -6.20 -7.29 14.56
N LEU A 115 -5.51 -6.69 15.53
CA LEU A 115 -5.76 -6.94 16.96
C LEU A 115 -6.91 -6.10 17.49
N ARG A 116 -6.94 -4.81 17.12
CA ARG A 116 -7.97 -3.84 17.53
C ARG A 116 -7.78 -2.51 16.78
N VAL A 117 -8.83 -1.71 16.74
CA VAL A 117 -8.77 -0.27 16.43
C VAL A 117 -9.14 0.50 17.69
N ARG A 118 -8.32 1.49 18.10
CA ARG A 118 -8.59 2.33 19.27
C ARG A 118 -8.07 3.74 19.02
N ASP A 119 -8.88 4.75 19.35
CA ASP A 119 -8.52 6.17 19.19
C ASP A 119 -8.04 6.46 17.76
N ASN A 120 -8.73 5.89 16.76
CA ASN A 120 -8.38 5.95 15.34
C ASN A 120 -6.98 5.40 14.98
N VAL A 121 -6.44 4.53 15.84
CA VAL A 121 -5.18 3.80 15.61
C VAL A 121 -5.46 2.31 15.45
N ALA A 122 -5.00 1.73 14.35
CA ALA A 122 -5.10 0.29 14.13
C ALA A 122 -3.85 -0.44 14.62
N TYR A 123 -4.06 -1.46 15.45
CA TYR A 123 -3.02 -2.31 16.03
C TYR A 123 -2.97 -3.63 15.28
N LEU A 124 -1.86 -3.91 14.64
CA LEU A 124 -1.64 -5.09 13.81
C LEU A 124 -0.57 -5.99 14.43
N ARG A 125 -0.69 -7.30 14.20
CA ARG A 125 0.34 -8.28 14.50
C ARG A 125 0.78 -8.98 13.24
N LEU A 126 2.08 -8.94 12.97
CA LEU A 126 2.69 -9.74 11.93
C LEU A 126 2.94 -11.16 12.44
N GLN A 127 2.71 -12.14 11.56
CA GLN A 127 2.92 -13.56 11.82
C GLN A 127 3.85 -14.16 10.76
N GLY A 128 4.53 -15.27 11.10
CA GLY A 128 5.41 -16.00 10.18
C GLY A 128 6.78 -15.35 9.96
N SER A 129 7.34 -15.51 8.75
CA SER A 129 8.65 -14.94 8.36
C SER A 129 8.69 -13.41 8.37
N CYS A 130 7.53 -12.73 8.47
CA CYS A 130 7.42 -11.28 8.64
C CYS A 130 8.15 -10.75 9.89
N ASN A 131 8.32 -11.58 10.93
CA ASN A 131 8.92 -11.17 12.21
C ASN A 131 10.43 -11.44 12.33
N GLY A 132 11.09 -12.01 11.31
CA GLY A 132 12.44 -12.58 11.47
C GLY A 132 13.51 -12.20 10.44
N CYS A 133 13.14 -11.63 9.29
CA CYS A 133 14.10 -11.25 8.24
C CYS A 133 13.98 -9.75 7.88
N PRO A 134 15.02 -8.92 8.09
CA PRO A 134 14.93 -7.46 7.97
C PRO A 134 14.71 -6.95 6.54
N SER A 135 15.04 -7.72 5.50
CA SER A 135 14.80 -7.31 4.11
C SER A 135 13.39 -7.62 3.61
N SER A 136 12.76 -8.69 4.11
CA SER A 136 11.42 -9.12 3.70
C SER A 136 10.31 -8.40 4.48
N SER A 137 10.57 -8.02 5.73
CA SER A 137 9.58 -7.36 6.60
C SER A 137 9.21 -5.95 6.14
N VAL A 138 10.16 -5.19 5.58
CA VAL A 138 9.93 -3.81 5.09
C VAL A 138 8.94 -3.79 3.94
N THR A 139 9.13 -4.66 2.95
CA THR A 139 8.28 -4.71 1.75
C THR A 139 6.86 -5.20 2.08
N LEU A 140 6.72 -6.14 3.01
CA LEU A 140 5.41 -6.62 3.46
C LEU A 140 4.66 -5.56 4.27
N LYS A 141 5.37 -4.81 5.12
CA LYS A 141 4.80 -3.70 5.89
C LYS A 141 4.28 -2.60 4.97
N LEU A 142 5.06 -2.20 3.96
CA LEU A 142 4.63 -1.18 3.00
C LEU A 142 3.36 -1.60 2.23
N ALA A 143 3.26 -2.87 1.82
CA ALA A 143 2.07 -3.37 1.15
C ALA A 143 0.82 -3.33 2.05
N ILE A 144 0.98 -3.62 3.35
CA ILE A 144 -0.10 -3.52 4.34
C ILE A 144 -0.50 -2.05 4.53
N GLU A 145 0.47 -1.15 4.73
CA GLU A 145 0.23 0.28 4.92
C GLU A 145 -0.47 0.90 3.70
N GLU A 146 -0.05 0.57 2.48
CA GLU A 146 -0.68 1.08 1.25
C GLU A 146 -2.12 0.58 1.10
N ALA A 147 -2.36 -0.71 1.35
CA ALA A 147 -3.70 -1.28 1.28
C ALA A 147 -4.65 -0.64 2.30
N ILE A 148 -4.17 -0.43 3.54
CA ILE A 148 -4.95 0.23 4.58
C ILE A 148 -5.16 1.70 4.26
N ASN A 149 -4.13 2.46 3.89
CA ASN A 149 -4.28 3.88 3.56
C ASN A 149 -5.26 4.11 2.41
N LYS A 150 -5.35 3.17 1.46
CA LYS A 150 -6.31 3.24 0.38
C LYS A 150 -7.75 2.97 0.83
N ALA A 151 -7.95 1.99 1.72
CA ALA A 151 -9.29 1.60 2.18
C ALA A 151 -9.80 2.45 3.35
N ALA A 152 -8.90 2.94 4.20
CA ALA A 152 -9.14 3.72 5.39
C ALA A 152 -8.20 4.93 5.46
N PRO A 153 -8.35 5.91 4.53
CA PRO A 153 -7.55 7.13 4.53
C PRO A 153 -7.85 8.05 5.73
N ASP A 154 -8.99 7.84 6.37
CA ASP A 154 -9.44 8.51 7.60
C ASP A 154 -8.78 7.93 8.87
N LEU A 155 -7.98 6.86 8.77
CA LEU A 155 -7.23 6.30 9.89
C LEU A 155 -6.02 7.19 10.23
N GLU A 156 -5.84 7.53 11.51
CA GLU A 156 -4.75 8.42 11.94
C GLU A 156 -3.38 7.74 11.93
N SER A 157 -3.30 6.49 12.39
CA SER A 157 -2.02 5.77 12.45
C SER A 157 -2.14 4.25 12.53
N LEU A 158 -1.03 3.60 12.21
CA LEU A 158 -0.85 2.16 12.25
C LEU A 158 0.27 1.80 13.24
N GLN A 159 -0.01 0.85 14.13
CA GLN A 159 0.97 0.23 15.02
C GLN A 159 1.11 -1.25 14.72
N VAL A 160 2.34 -1.72 14.55
CA VAL A 160 2.61 -3.12 14.19
C VAL A 160 3.51 -3.75 15.26
N ASP A 161 2.98 -4.74 15.98
CA ASP A 161 3.75 -5.55 16.94
C ASP A 161 4.82 -6.36 16.17
N GLY A 162 6.12 -6.10 16.44
CA GLY A 162 7.24 -6.89 15.91
C GLY A 162 8.43 -6.11 15.30
N VAL A 163 8.30 -4.80 15.06
CA VAL A 163 9.43 -3.93 14.66
C VAL A 163 9.24 -2.55 15.32
N THR A 164 10.18 -2.16 16.17
CA THR A 164 10.23 -0.79 16.70
C THR A 164 10.69 0.17 15.62
N THR A 165 9.78 0.97 15.10
CA THR A 165 10.09 2.34 14.66
C THR A 165 8.81 3.14 14.84
N PRO A 166 8.85 4.29 15.54
CA PRO A 166 7.63 4.99 15.94
C PRO A 166 6.91 5.55 14.70
N PRO A 167 5.57 5.61 14.72
CA PRO A 167 4.80 6.23 13.66
C PRO A 167 5.08 7.74 13.62
N ARG A 168 5.08 8.33 12.42
CA ARG A 168 4.68 9.73 12.27
C ARG A 168 3.25 9.75 11.73
N PRO A 169 2.34 10.51 12.34
CA PRO A 169 0.96 10.61 11.87
C PRO A 169 0.93 11.25 10.48
N ILE A 170 -0.04 10.86 9.66
CA ILE A 170 -0.50 11.70 8.56
C ILE A 170 -1.24 12.87 9.22
N ASN A 171 -0.68 14.06 9.10
CA ASN A 171 -1.28 15.28 9.63
C ASN A 171 -2.47 15.69 8.74
N VAL A 172 -3.66 15.18 9.01
CA VAL A 172 -4.82 16.09 9.03
C VAL A 172 -4.77 16.79 10.39
N THR A 173 -4.15 17.96 10.44
CA THR A 173 -3.92 18.64 11.72
C THR A 173 -5.19 19.36 12.15
N PRO A 174 -5.88 18.95 13.24
CA PRO A 174 -6.62 19.90 14.04
C PRO A 174 -5.59 20.83 14.70
N LEU A 175 -5.79 22.12 14.54
CA LEU A 175 -4.82 23.15 14.87
C LEU A 175 -4.40 23.13 16.36
N ARG A 176 -3.19 22.65 16.71
CA ARG A 176 -2.51 23.09 17.95
C ARG A 176 -0.97 22.87 18.05
N LYS A 177 -0.29 24.00 18.24
CA LYS A 177 0.99 24.35 18.95
C LYS A 177 2.19 23.36 18.99
N GLY A 178 3.15 23.59 18.08
CA GLY A 178 4.41 24.30 18.40
C GLY A 178 5.70 23.54 18.75
N LYS A 179 6.75 23.86 17.97
CA LYS A 179 8.23 23.81 18.17
C LYS A 179 9.03 22.54 17.83
N GLY A 180 10.00 22.70 16.91
CA GLY A 180 11.26 21.95 16.91
C GLY A 180 11.73 21.52 15.52
N GLU A 181 12.80 22.15 15.03
CA GLU A 181 13.46 21.96 13.74
C GLU A 181 14.15 20.60 13.57
N GLY A 182 14.31 20.17 12.32
CA GLY A 182 15.10 18.98 11.96
C GLY A 182 14.93 18.62 10.49
N SER A 183 15.67 19.30 9.62
CA SER A 183 15.81 18.95 8.20
C SER A 183 16.43 17.56 8.05
N SER A 184 15.72 16.65 7.38
CA SER A 184 16.31 15.45 6.79
C SER A 184 15.52 15.15 5.52
N GLU A 185 16.21 15.24 4.40
CA GLU A 185 15.72 14.95 3.05
C GLU A 185 15.09 13.55 3.00
N SER A 186 13.76 13.52 2.95
CA SER A 186 12.99 12.35 2.61
C SER A 186 13.09 12.16 1.09
N THR A 187 13.89 11.19 0.65
CA THR A 187 13.74 10.64 -0.69
C THR A 187 12.35 10.00 -0.77
N ASN A 188 11.43 10.73 -1.38
CA ASN A 188 10.06 10.27 -1.64
C ASN A 188 10.16 9.06 -2.59
N LYS A 189 10.25 7.85 -2.03
CA LYS A 189 10.39 6.63 -2.82
C LYS A 189 9.03 6.26 -3.37
N VAL A 190 8.66 6.91 -4.47
CA VAL A 190 7.44 6.65 -5.23
C VAL A 190 7.41 5.16 -5.60
N ILE A 191 6.41 4.45 -5.10
CA ILE A 191 6.17 3.04 -5.40
C ILE A 191 5.46 2.99 -6.76
N ILE A 192 6.16 2.50 -7.79
CA ILE A 192 5.62 2.40 -9.14
C ILE A 192 5.16 0.97 -9.39
N TRP A 193 3.85 0.76 -9.49
CA TRP A 193 3.26 -0.51 -9.89
C TRP A 193 3.33 -0.68 -11.40
N ASN A 194 4.03 -1.73 -11.84
CA ASN A 194 4.20 -2.08 -13.24
C ASN A 194 3.25 -3.22 -13.60
N ILE A 195 2.34 -2.98 -14.55
CA ILE A 195 1.44 -4.03 -15.07
C ILE A 195 2.26 -5.02 -15.90
N ILE A 196 2.10 -6.31 -15.60
CA ILE A 196 2.77 -7.39 -16.30
C ILE A 196 1.76 -8.17 -17.13
N SER A 197 1.90 -8.08 -18.45
CA SER A 197 1.06 -8.80 -19.42
C SER A 197 1.58 -10.22 -19.69
N GLY A 198 0.68 -11.14 -20.05
CA GLY A 198 1.04 -12.50 -20.48
C GLY A 198 1.48 -13.42 -19.35
N LEU A 199 1.05 -13.14 -18.12
CA LEU A 199 1.17 -14.06 -16.98
C LEU A 199 -0.13 -14.85 -16.76
N ASP A 200 -1.26 -14.32 -17.22
CA ASP A 200 -2.58 -14.95 -17.25
C ASP A 200 -2.59 -16.29 -18.00
N THR A 201 -1.72 -16.44 -19.00
CA THR A 201 -1.55 -17.67 -19.78
C THR A 201 -0.57 -18.67 -19.15
N LEU A 202 0.07 -18.32 -18.03
CA LEU A 202 0.98 -19.22 -17.34
C LEU A 202 0.18 -20.34 -16.67
N ALA A 203 0.42 -21.57 -17.13
CA ALA A 203 -0.18 -22.76 -16.54
C ALA A 203 0.35 -22.99 -15.11
N ASP A 204 -0.40 -23.74 -14.31
CA ASP A 204 0.08 -24.25 -13.02
C ASP A 204 1.39 -25.05 -13.21
N GLY A 205 2.36 -24.84 -12.33
CA GLY A 205 3.71 -25.37 -12.48
C GLY A 205 4.60 -24.60 -13.47
N GLY A 206 4.06 -23.56 -14.11
CA GLY A 206 4.76 -22.79 -15.14
C GLY A 206 5.82 -21.84 -14.57
N LEU A 207 6.85 -21.57 -15.39
CA LEU A 207 7.92 -20.62 -15.12
C LEU A 207 8.11 -19.70 -16.35
N VAL A 208 8.21 -18.39 -16.13
CA VAL A 208 8.49 -17.43 -17.21
C VAL A 208 9.34 -16.27 -16.71
N ALA A 209 10.37 -15.89 -17.47
CA ALA A 209 11.14 -14.69 -17.21
C ALA A 209 10.58 -13.47 -17.96
N LYS A 210 10.58 -12.33 -17.29
CA LYS A 210 10.33 -11.02 -17.91
C LYS A 210 11.23 -9.96 -17.30
N THR A 211 11.63 -9.00 -18.11
CA THR A 211 12.41 -7.84 -17.65
C THR A 211 11.47 -6.67 -17.38
N VAL A 212 11.53 -6.10 -16.19
CA VAL A 212 10.68 -4.98 -15.74
C VAL A 212 11.59 -3.88 -15.21
N GLN A 213 11.52 -2.67 -15.77
CA GLN A 213 12.39 -1.53 -15.41
C GLN A 213 13.88 -1.94 -15.26
N GLN A 214 14.43 -2.61 -16.27
CA GLN A 214 15.82 -3.14 -16.32
C GLN A 214 16.16 -4.22 -15.28
N THR A 215 15.21 -4.65 -14.44
CA THR A 215 15.38 -5.75 -13.50
C THR A 215 14.84 -7.04 -14.11
N ALA A 216 15.69 -8.06 -14.23
CA ALA A 216 15.29 -9.39 -14.71
C ALA A 216 14.54 -10.14 -13.60
N LEU A 217 13.28 -10.50 -13.87
CA LEU A 217 12.40 -11.20 -12.94
C LEU A 217 12.01 -12.57 -13.48
N VAL A 218 11.81 -13.51 -12.58
CA VAL A 218 11.22 -14.82 -12.87
C VAL A 218 9.89 -14.92 -12.15
N PHE A 219 8.87 -15.32 -12.89
CA PHE A 219 7.51 -15.52 -12.43
C PHE A 219 7.19 -17.00 -12.45
N CYS A 220 6.51 -17.48 -11.42
CA CYS A 220 6.01 -18.85 -11.36
C CYS A 220 4.58 -18.87 -10.83
N ARG A 221 3.84 -19.93 -11.19
CA ARG A 221 2.48 -20.18 -10.72
C ARG A 221 2.42 -21.52 -10.00
N VAL A 222 1.83 -21.51 -8.80
CA VAL A 222 1.48 -22.73 -8.04
C VAL A 222 0.01 -22.65 -7.68
N GLY A 223 -0.79 -23.57 -8.21
CA GLY A 223 -2.24 -23.49 -8.16
C GLY A 223 -2.75 -22.17 -8.77
N GLU A 224 -3.51 -21.41 -8.00
CA GLU A 224 -4.04 -20.10 -8.41
C GLU A 224 -3.15 -18.92 -8.02
N THR A 225 -2.00 -19.16 -7.37
CA THR A 225 -1.13 -18.10 -6.84
C THR A 225 0.07 -17.86 -7.74
N TYR A 226 0.34 -16.59 -8.03
CA TYR A 226 1.52 -16.14 -8.77
C TYR A 226 2.60 -15.65 -7.80
N TYR A 227 3.85 -15.95 -8.14
CA TYR A 227 5.02 -15.55 -7.38
C TYR A 227 6.03 -14.89 -8.32
N ALA A 228 6.74 -13.88 -7.82
CA ALA A 228 7.78 -13.19 -8.56
C ALA A 228 9.06 -13.12 -7.72
N TYR A 229 10.20 -13.38 -8.37
CA TYR A 229 11.53 -13.30 -7.77
C TYR A 229 12.48 -12.60 -8.73
N ARG A 230 13.59 -12.05 -8.24
CA ARG A 230 14.71 -11.72 -9.14
C ARG A 230 15.16 -12.98 -9.87
N ASN A 231 15.40 -12.88 -11.17
CA ASN A 231 15.87 -13.99 -12.00
C ASN A 231 17.36 -14.29 -11.77
N ARG A 232 17.72 -14.64 -10.53
CA ARG A 232 19.09 -14.91 -10.11
C ARG A 232 19.12 -15.86 -8.93
N CYS A 233 19.76 -17.00 -9.10
CA CYS A 233 19.97 -17.98 -8.04
C CYS A 233 20.87 -17.38 -6.94
N ARG A 234 20.45 -17.43 -5.68
CA ARG A 234 21.27 -16.88 -4.57
C ARG A 234 22.46 -17.75 -4.16
N ASN A 235 22.55 -18.96 -4.67
CA ASN A 235 23.73 -19.82 -4.50
C ASN A 235 24.81 -19.58 -5.57
N CYS A 236 24.47 -19.71 -6.86
CA CYS A 236 25.44 -19.70 -7.96
C CYS A 236 25.32 -18.49 -8.91
N SER A 237 24.37 -17.59 -8.67
CA SER A 237 24.07 -16.44 -9.53
C SER A 237 23.55 -16.75 -10.94
N ALA A 238 23.43 -18.02 -11.33
CA ALA A 238 22.82 -18.40 -12.60
C ALA A 238 21.35 -17.96 -12.68
N PRO A 239 20.84 -17.67 -13.89
CA PRO A 239 19.45 -17.29 -14.07
C PRO A 239 18.53 -18.49 -13.76
N LEU A 240 17.40 -18.23 -13.10
CA LEU A 240 16.49 -19.24 -12.56
C LEU A 240 15.44 -19.71 -13.56
N ASP A 241 15.18 -18.93 -14.60
CA ASP A 241 14.29 -19.27 -15.73
C ASP A 241 14.78 -20.43 -16.59
N GLN A 242 16.07 -20.76 -16.52
CA GLN A 242 16.64 -22.00 -17.08
C GLN A 242 16.44 -23.22 -16.16
N GLY A 243 15.81 -23.02 -15.01
CA GLY A 243 15.43 -24.05 -14.07
C GLY A 243 14.08 -24.67 -14.39
N ARG A 244 13.45 -25.23 -13.36
CA ARG A 244 12.10 -25.77 -13.43
C ARG A 244 11.40 -25.62 -12.09
N LEU A 245 10.07 -25.59 -12.11
CA LEU A 245 9.25 -25.60 -10.90
C LEU A 245 8.72 -27.02 -10.67
N GLU A 246 9.10 -27.63 -9.55
CA GLU A 246 8.62 -28.94 -9.12
C GLU A 246 7.70 -28.77 -7.92
N LEU A 247 6.38 -28.87 -8.13
CA LEU A 247 5.36 -28.56 -7.11
C LEU A 247 5.52 -27.12 -6.60
N VAL A 248 6.17 -26.96 -5.44
CA VAL A 248 6.44 -25.66 -4.80
C VAL A 248 7.92 -25.27 -4.89
N ALA A 249 8.79 -26.12 -5.43
CA ALA A 249 10.23 -25.94 -5.42
C ALA A 249 10.75 -25.43 -6.77
N LEU A 250 11.25 -24.21 -6.81
CA LEU A 250 12.00 -23.68 -7.95
C LEU A 250 13.42 -24.23 -7.89
N VAL A 251 13.75 -25.12 -8.84
CA VAL A 251 15.05 -25.79 -8.94
C VAL A 251 15.94 -25.02 -9.90
N CYS A 252 17.07 -24.53 -9.42
CA CYS A 252 18.07 -23.87 -10.26
C CYS A 252 18.70 -24.86 -11.25
N GLY A 253 18.63 -24.57 -12.56
CA GLY A 253 19.18 -25.44 -13.61
C GLY A 253 20.70 -25.63 -13.55
N ALA A 254 21.45 -24.67 -13.00
CA ALA A 254 22.91 -24.71 -12.97
C ALA A 254 23.51 -25.46 -11.77
N CYS A 255 22.96 -25.24 -10.57
CA CYS A 255 23.52 -25.80 -9.32
C CYS A 255 22.58 -26.77 -8.60
N GLY A 256 21.37 -27.00 -9.11
CA GLY A 256 20.39 -27.92 -8.54
C GLY A 256 19.75 -27.47 -7.23
N LYS A 257 20.14 -26.32 -6.66
CA LYS A 257 19.53 -25.79 -5.43
C LYS A 257 18.04 -25.56 -5.61
N GLN A 258 17.29 -25.95 -4.59
CA GLN A 258 15.83 -25.89 -4.57
C GLN A 258 15.36 -24.79 -3.61
N TYR A 259 14.40 -23.99 -4.06
CA TYR A 259 13.84 -22.88 -3.32
C TYR A 259 12.32 -23.02 -3.27
N ASP A 260 11.74 -23.04 -2.06
CA ASP A 260 10.30 -23.10 -1.86
C ASP A 260 9.67 -21.73 -2.21
N VAL A 261 8.99 -21.66 -3.36
CA VAL A 261 8.38 -20.43 -3.86
C VAL A 261 7.21 -19.97 -3.00
N THR A 262 6.61 -20.87 -2.22
CA THR A 262 5.50 -20.55 -1.30
C THR A 262 5.97 -20.00 0.04
N ARG A 263 7.28 -20.06 0.30
CA ARG A 263 7.92 -19.62 1.54
C ARG A 263 9.01 -18.59 1.25
N ALA A 264 8.64 -17.54 0.51
CA ALA A 264 9.55 -16.45 0.11
C ALA A 264 10.87 -16.93 -0.54
N GLY A 265 10.82 -18.04 -1.28
CA GLY A 265 11.99 -18.58 -1.96
C GLY A 265 13.04 -19.12 -0.99
N ARG A 266 12.64 -19.62 0.18
CA ARG A 266 13.55 -20.27 1.14
C ARG A 266 14.21 -21.49 0.51
N CYS A 267 15.53 -21.56 0.59
CA CYS A 267 16.25 -22.74 0.15
C CYS A 267 15.91 -23.94 1.05
N LEU A 268 15.58 -25.07 0.43
CA LEU A 268 15.20 -26.30 1.14
C LEU A 268 16.39 -26.93 1.88
N ASP A 269 17.58 -26.85 1.27
CA ASP A 269 18.77 -27.55 1.77
C ASP A 269 19.69 -26.66 2.61
N THR A 270 19.65 -25.35 2.40
CA THR A 270 20.57 -24.39 3.04
C THR A 270 19.79 -23.43 3.94
N PRO A 271 19.94 -23.52 5.27
CA PRO A 271 19.34 -22.56 6.19
C PRO A 271 19.77 -21.13 5.87
N ASN A 272 18.84 -20.19 6.04
CA ASN A 272 19.04 -18.75 5.84
C ASN A 272 19.43 -18.29 4.41
N LEU A 273 19.35 -19.18 3.42
CA LEU A 273 19.48 -18.80 2.01
C LEU A 273 18.08 -18.64 1.41
N PHE A 274 17.80 -17.48 0.82
CA PHE A 274 16.50 -17.16 0.23
C PHE A 274 16.69 -16.52 -1.14
N LEU A 275 15.71 -16.72 -2.03
CA LEU A 275 15.57 -15.86 -3.20
C LEU A 275 15.14 -14.46 -2.78
N GLU A 276 15.24 -13.52 -3.71
CA GLU A 276 14.79 -12.14 -3.48
C GLU A 276 13.38 -11.98 -4.08
N PRO A 277 12.33 -12.04 -3.26
CA PRO A 277 10.96 -11.89 -3.73
C PRO A 277 10.66 -10.49 -4.24
N ILE A 278 9.79 -10.39 -5.23
CA ILE A 278 9.27 -9.13 -5.76
C ILE A 278 7.78 -9.02 -5.43
N PRO A 279 7.30 -7.87 -4.93
CA PRO A 279 5.89 -7.60 -4.72
C PRO A 279 5.05 -7.90 -5.95
N LEU A 280 3.99 -8.68 -5.78
CA LEU A 280 3.04 -8.99 -6.85
C LEU A 280 1.62 -8.87 -6.31
N LEU A 281 0.79 -8.13 -7.04
CA LEU A 281 -0.64 -7.95 -6.76
C LEU A 281 -1.45 -8.46 -7.95
N VAL A 282 -2.50 -9.24 -7.68
CA VAL A 282 -3.49 -9.64 -8.68
C VAL A 282 -4.78 -8.91 -8.37
N LYS A 283 -5.24 -8.05 -9.28
CA LYS A 283 -6.52 -7.34 -9.15
C LYS A 283 -7.19 -7.23 -10.51
N ASP A 284 -8.48 -7.58 -10.59
CA ASP A 284 -9.29 -7.49 -11.82
C ASP A 284 -8.66 -8.25 -13.02
N GLY A 285 -8.04 -9.40 -12.75
CA GLY A 285 -7.32 -10.19 -13.76
C GLY A 285 -5.98 -9.60 -14.20
N GLN A 286 -5.58 -8.42 -13.69
CA GLN A 286 -4.29 -7.80 -13.96
C GLN A 286 -3.27 -8.17 -12.89
N ILE A 287 -2.07 -8.51 -13.33
CA ILE A 287 -0.93 -8.80 -12.45
C ILE A 287 0.00 -7.59 -12.47
N LYS A 288 0.32 -7.06 -11.29
CA LYS A 288 1.16 -5.88 -11.11
C LYS A 288 2.33 -6.22 -10.20
N VAL A 289 3.52 -5.68 -10.50
CA VAL A 289 4.68 -5.79 -9.63
C VAL A 289 5.24 -4.44 -9.25
N SER A 290 5.79 -4.35 -8.04
CA SER A 290 6.48 -3.15 -7.58
C SER A 290 7.97 -3.40 -7.47
N LEU A 291 8.76 -2.51 -8.05
CA LEU A 291 10.20 -2.50 -7.91
C LEU A 291 10.62 -1.22 -7.19
N PRO A 292 11.56 -1.29 -6.22
CA PRO A 292 12.15 -0.09 -5.67
C PRO A 292 12.88 0.65 -6.80
N THR A 293 12.51 1.90 -7.05
CA THR A 293 13.23 2.77 -7.97
C THR A 293 14.68 2.88 -7.49
N SER A 294 15.61 2.34 -8.29
CA SER A 294 17.04 2.62 -8.11
C SER A 294 17.28 4.04 -8.61
N ASN A 295 17.67 4.95 -7.71
CA ASN A 295 18.19 6.25 -8.12
C ASN A 295 19.51 6.00 -8.90
N PRO A 296 19.63 6.38 -10.18
CA PRO A 296 20.83 6.11 -10.97
C PRO A 296 22.11 6.80 -10.44
N ASP A 297 22.00 7.72 -9.47
CA ASP A 297 23.14 8.46 -8.91
C ASP A 297 23.78 7.81 -7.67
N ALA A 298 23.27 6.68 -7.17
CA ALA A 298 23.82 6.04 -5.97
C ALA A 298 25.05 5.13 -6.24
N ASP A 299 25.37 4.84 -7.50
CA ASP A 299 26.45 3.91 -7.89
C ASP A 299 27.74 4.62 -8.39
N ALA A 300 27.81 5.96 -8.29
CA ALA A 300 28.96 6.74 -8.76
C ALA A 300 29.95 7.15 -7.64
N THR A 301 29.87 6.57 -6.43
CA THR A 301 30.77 6.94 -5.33
C THR A 301 31.37 5.73 -4.60
N SER A 302 32.05 4.87 -5.35
CA SER A 302 32.98 3.91 -4.75
C SER A 302 34.07 3.45 -5.72
N VAL A 303 34.74 4.38 -6.40
CA VAL A 303 36.12 4.17 -6.89
C VAL A 303 36.88 5.49 -6.82
N GLN A 304 37.57 5.73 -5.70
CA GLN A 304 38.84 6.46 -5.61
C GLN A 304 39.19 6.62 -4.13
N VAL A 305 40.14 5.83 -3.63
CA VAL A 305 41.38 6.26 -2.94
C VAL A 305 42.19 4.98 -2.68
N ALA A 306 43.27 4.77 -3.44
CA ALA A 306 44.49 4.09 -2.99
C ALA A 306 45.52 4.08 -4.12
N ARG A 307 46.34 5.12 -4.21
CA ARG A 307 47.79 5.07 -4.38
C ARG A 307 48.40 6.45 -4.29
#